data_AF-A0A2D5ZXD6-F1
#
_entry.id   AF-A0A2D5ZXD6-F1
#
_cell.length_a   1.000
_cell.length_b   1.000
_cell.length_c   1.000
_cell.angle_alpha   90.00
_cell.angle_beta   90.00
_cell.angle_gamma   90.00
#
_symmetry.space_group_name_H-M   'P 1'
#
loop_
_entity.id
_entity.type
_entity.pdbx_description
1 polymer ?
#
loop_
_entity_poly.entity_id
_entity_poly.type
_entity_poly.pdbx_seq_one_letter_code
_entity_poly.pdbx_strand_id
1 'polypeptide(L)'
;MGVLSSLYTGVSGLNAQGQALGVIGDNIANANTVGFKASRAEFQDIISTNLKGILGGNQVGRGVKIGAVNPILVQGNVDSTEKGTDLAISGD
;
A
#
# COMPACT_ATOMS: atom_id res chain seq x y z
N MET A 1 -24.54 16.49 10.87
CA MET A 1 -23.49 15.96 9.97
C MET A 1 -22.40 17.02 9.87
N GLY A 2 -21.59 17.12 10.92
CA GLY A 2 -20.75 18.30 11.18
C GLY A 2 -19.39 18.20 10.52
N VAL A 3 -18.84 19.34 10.12
CA VAL A 3 -17.47 19.61 9.64
C VAL A 3 -16.35 18.75 10.26
N LEU A 4 -16.53 18.25 11.48
CA LEU A 4 -15.61 17.33 12.15
C LEU A 4 -15.46 15.99 11.42
N SER A 5 -16.52 15.42 10.83
CA SER A 5 -16.43 14.13 10.11
C SER A 5 -15.73 14.26 8.76
N SER A 6 -15.95 15.38 8.05
CA SER A 6 -15.23 15.69 6.81
C SER A 6 -13.75 15.98 7.07
N LEU A 7 -13.43 16.69 8.15
CA LEU A 7 -12.05 16.93 8.55
C LEU A 7 -11.33 15.62 8.91
N TYR A 8 -11.98 14.73 9.66
CA TYR A 8 -11.43 13.42 10.00
C TYR A 8 -11.15 12.57 8.76
N THR A 9 -12.08 12.58 7.80
CA THR A 9 -11.92 11.90 6.50
C THR A 9 -10.70 12.45 5.75
N GLY A 10 -10.55 13.79 5.65
CA GLY A 10 -9.40 14.43 5.02
C GLY A 10 -8.07 14.10 5.71
N VAL A 11 -8.03 14.15 7.04
CA VAL A 11 -6.83 13.80 7.84
C VAL A 11 -6.45 12.34 7.65
N SER A 12 -7.43 11.42 7.63
CA SER A 12 -7.18 10.00 7.37
C SER A 12 -6.58 9.77 5.98
N GLY A 13 -7.04 10.50 4.96
CA GLY A 13 -6.47 10.49 3.62
C GLY A 13 -5.02 10.96 3.57
N LEU A 14 -4.72 12.07 4.22
CA LEU A 14 -3.34 12.59 4.29
C LEU A 14 -2.40 11.61 5.01
N ASN A 15 -2.85 11.00 6.10
CA ASN A 15 -2.03 10.04 6.85
C ASN A 15 -1.76 8.77 6.02
N ALA A 16 -2.81 8.19 5.44
CA ALA A 16 -2.68 7.02 4.57
C ALA A 16 -1.78 7.30 3.37
N GLN A 17 -1.90 8.49 2.76
CA GLN A 17 -1.03 8.89 1.66
C GLN A 17 0.42 9.07 2.12
N GLY A 18 0.67 9.64 3.29
CA GLY A 18 2.01 9.78 3.86
C GLY A 18 2.69 8.43 4.07
N GLN A 19 1.96 7.44 4.58
CA GLN A 19 2.47 6.08 4.70
C GLN A 19 2.73 5.42 3.34
N ALA A 20 1.85 5.64 2.35
CA ALA A 20 2.04 5.12 0.99
C ALA A 20 3.28 5.71 0.31
N LEU A 21 3.54 7.00 0.53
CA LEU A 21 4.77 7.66 0.08
C LEU A 21 6.01 7.07 0.77
N GLY A 22 5.92 6.68 2.04
CA GLY A 22 6.99 5.96 2.74
C GLY A 22 7.33 4.62 2.07
N VAL A 23 6.32 3.84 1.70
CA VAL A 23 6.50 2.58 0.96
C VAL A 23 7.14 2.82 -0.41
N ILE A 24 6.72 3.86 -1.12
CA ILE A 24 7.34 4.26 -2.39
C ILE A 24 8.81 4.67 -2.17
N GLY A 25 9.09 5.43 -1.12
CA GLY A 25 10.44 5.84 -0.75
C GLY A 25 11.36 4.65 -0.47
N ASP A 26 10.86 3.65 0.26
CA ASP A 26 11.60 2.42 0.54
C ASP A 26 11.91 1.63 -0.75
N ASN A 27 10.95 1.53 -1.67
CA ASN A 27 11.17 0.90 -2.97
C ASN A 27 12.25 1.61 -3.79
N ILE A 28 12.24 2.95 -3.79
CA ILE A 28 13.24 3.75 -4.52
C ILE A 28 14.62 3.60 -3.88
N ALA A 29 14.68 3.64 -2.55
CA ALA A 29 15.94 3.49 -1.81
C ALA A 29 16.60 2.13 -2.06
N ASN A 30 15.79 1.07 -2.22
CA ASN A 30 16.26 -0.29 -2.45
C ASN A 30 16.23 -0.72 -3.92
N ALA A 31 16.04 0.21 -4.86
CA ALA A 31 15.90 -0.10 -6.29
C ALA A 31 17.12 -0.84 -6.88
N ASN A 32 18.31 -0.65 -6.30
CA ASN A 32 19.56 -1.28 -6.74
C ASN A 32 20.01 -2.44 -5.84
N THR A 33 19.20 -2.84 -4.86
CA THR A 33 19.53 -3.94 -3.94
C THR A 33 19.24 -5.28 -4.61
N VAL A 34 20.25 -6.16 -4.69
CA VAL A 34 20.11 -7.49 -5.31
C VAL A 34 19.04 -8.31 -4.58
N GLY A 35 18.09 -8.86 -5.33
CA GLY A 35 17.01 -9.69 -4.79
C GLY A 35 15.88 -8.91 -4.09
N PHE A 36 15.88 -7.59 -4.15
CA PHE A 36 14.81 -6.78 -3.57
C PHE A 36 13.46 -7.02 -4.27
N LYS A 37 12.39 -7.09 -3.49
CA LYS A 37 11.01 -7.20 -3.97
C LYS A 37 10.25 -5.95 -3.56
N ALA A 38 9.84 -5.15 -4.55
CA ALA A 38 9.11 -3.93 -4.31
C ALA A 38 7.77 -4.21 -3.60
N SER A 39 7.34 -3.31 -2.74
CA SER A 39 6.08 -3.41 -2.00
C SER A 39 5.08 -2.35 -2.44
N ARG A 40 3.79 -2.65 -2.36
CA ARG A 40 2.71 -1.71 -2.68
C ARG A 40 1.79 -1.52 -1.48
N ALA A 41 1.52 -0.27 -1.13
CA ALA A 41 0.47 0.07 -0.17
C ALA A 41 -0.92 -0.11 -0.80
N GLU A 42 -1.80 -0.86 -0.13
CA GLU A 42 -3.20 -1.03 -0.51
C GLU A 42 -4.10 -0.25 0.44
N PHE A 43 -4.92 0.63 -0.13
CA PHE A 43 -5.87 1.43 0.62
C PHE A 43 -7.17 0.64 0.88
N GLN A 44 -7.73 0.82 2.07
CA GLN A 44 -9.02 0.26 2.46
C GLN A 44 -9.89 1.34 3.11
N ASP A 45 -11.18 1.32 2.80
CA ASP A 45 -12.17 2.16 3.46
C ASP A 45 -12.42 1.65 4.88
N ILE A 46 -12.62 2.58 5.81
CA ILE A 46 -13.04 2.27 7.16
C ILE A 46 -14.56 2.16 7.12
N ILE A 47 -15.08 0.92 7.22
CA ILE A 47 -16.51 0.61 7.10
C ILE A 47 -17.35 1.63 7.87
N SER A 48 -18.27 2.23 7.12
CA SER A 48 -19.26 3.16 7.61
C SER A 48 -20.33 2.44 8.42
N THR A 49 -20.62 2.96 9.61
CA THR A 49 -21.71 2.49 10.45
C THR A 49 -23.04 2.72 9.73
N ASN A 50 -23.69 1.63 9.32
CA ASN A 50 -25.06 1.67 8.80
C ASN A 50 -25.99 2.23 9.86
N LEU A 51 -26.41 3.49 9.73
CA LEU A 51 -27.36 4.10 10.67
C LEU A 51 -28.79 3.53 10.51
N LYS A 52 -29.07 2.74 9.46
CA LYS A 52 -30.42 2.23 9.12
C LYS A 52 -30.55 0.72 8.89
N GLY A 53 -29.53 -0.09 9.16
CA GLY A 53 -29.61 -1.55 8.91
C GLY A 53 -29.90 -1.92 7.44
N ILE A 54 -30.47 -3.12 7.19
CA ILE A 54 -30.76 -3.77 5.88
C ILE A 54 -31.50 -2.91 4.83
N LEU A 55 -32.02 -1.72 5.19
CA LEU A 55 -32.81 -0.84 4.31
C LEU A 55 -31.98 0.20 3.53
N GLY A 56 -30.66 0.06 3.45
CA GLY A 56 -29.83 0.77 2.45
C GLY A 56 -29.89 2.31 2.52
N GLY A 57 -29.78 2.88 3.72
CA GLY A 57 -29.73 4.34 3.89
C GLY A 57 -28.32 4.92 3.74
N ASN A 58 -28.22 6.16 3.21
CA ASN A 58 -27.00 6.95 2.97
C ASN A 58 -25.83 6.60 3.91
N GLN A 59 -24.91 5.80 3.38
CA GLN A 59 -23.72 5.37 4.07
C GLN A 59 -22.66 6.49 3.98
N VAL A 60 -22.20 6.98 5.12
CA VAL A 60 -21.21 8.07 5.19
C VAL A 60 -19.85 7.45 5.50
N GLY A 61 -18.96 7.40 4.50
CA GLY A 61 -17.59 6.87 4.65
C GLY A 61 -16.86 7.54 5.81
N ARG A 62 -16.13 6.76 6.61
CA ARG A 62 -15.44 7.27 7.82
C ARG A 62 -13.96 7.55 7.61
N GLY A 63 -13.47 7.44 6.37
CA GLY A 63 -12.08 7.71 6.03
C GLY A 63 -11.37 6.50 5.44
N VAL A 64 -10.10 6.69 5.10
CA VAL A 64 -9.25 5.68 4.46
C VAL A 64 -8.09 5.31 5.37
N LYS A 65 -7.65 4.06 5.30
CA LYS A 65 -6.42 3.58 5.93
C LYS A 65 -5.63 2.71 4.96
N ILE A 66 -4.35 2.48 5.23
CA ILE A 66 -3.63 1.37 4.60
C ILE A 66 -4.14 0.06 5.22
N GLY A 67 -4.65 -0.82 4.36
CA GLY A 67 -5.12 -2.14 4.75
C GLY A 67 -4.01 -3.18 4.79
N ALA A 68 -3.11 -3.12 3.81
CA ALA A 68 -1.97 -4.00 3.70
C ALA A 68 -0.84 -3.34 2.92
N VAL A 69 0.37 -3.86 3.09
CA VAL A 69 1.52 -3.56 2.24
C VAL A 69 1.94 -4.89 1.63
N ASN A 70 1.62 -5.07 0.35
CA ASN A 70 1.80 -6.35 -0.33
C ASN A 70 3.11 -6.34 -1.13
N PRO A 71 3.97 -7.36 -0.97
CA PRO A 71 5.15 -7.50 -1.80
C PRO A 71 4.76 -7.92 -3.22
N ILE A 72 5.45 -7.37 -4.20
CA ILE A 72 5.34 -7.72 -5.61
C ILE A 72 6.42 -8.74 -5.90
N LEU A 73 6.04 -10.02 -5.95
CA LEU A 73 6.94 -11.16 -6.08
C LEU A 73 7.31 -11.48 -7.54
N VAL A 74 7.41 -10.47 -8.41
CA VAL A 74 7.76 -10.67 -9.82
C VAL A 74 9.26 -10.90 -9.96
N GLN A 75 9.65 -11.80 -10.86
CA GLN A 75 11.06 -12.01 -11.18
C GLN A 75 11.65 -10.78 -11.89
N GLY A 76 12.81 -10.33 -11.41
CA GLY A 76 13.54 -9.19 -11.98
C GLY A 76 14.47 -9.59 -13.11
N ASN A 77 15.16 -8.60 -13.67
CA ASN A 77 16.25 -8.87 -14.61
C ASN A 77 17.42 -9.52 -13.89
N VAL A 78 18.03 -10.51 -14.54
CA VAL A 78 19.24 -11.19 -14.05
C VAL A 78 20.40 -10.70 -14.90
N ASP A 79 21.33 -9.98 -14.28
CA ASP A 79 22.57 -9.53 -14.92
C ASP A 79 23.69 -10.55 -14.65
N SER A 80 24.47 -10.86 -15.69
CA SER A 80 25.63 -11.75 -15.55
C SER A 80 26.76 -11.02 -14.83
N THR A 81 27.37 -11.66 -13.84
CA THR A 81 28.60 -11.18 -13.20
C THR A 81 29.81 -12.00 -13.68
N GLU A 82 31.02 -11.53 -13.40
CA GLU A 82 32.27 -12.23 -13.74
C GLU A 82 32.71 -13.25 -12.67
N LYS A 83 31.92 -13.41 -11.60
CA LYS A 83 32.22 -14.34 -10.50
C LYS A 83 31.45 -15.64 -10.66
N GLY A 84 32.17 -16.76 -10.77
CA GLY A 84 31.59 -18.09 -10.88
C GLY A 84 30.86 -18.60 -9.62
N THR A 85 30.91 -17.88 -8.50
CA THR A 85 30.18 -18.19 -7.27
C THR A 85 28.85 -17.43 -7.14
N ASP A 86 28.56 -16.50 -8.05
CA ASP A 86 27.33 -15.72 -8.01
C ASP A 86 26.24 -16.54 -8.71
N LEU A 87 25.19 -16.87 -7.96
CA LEU A 87 24.06 -17.67 -8.44
C LEU A 87 22.77 -16.87 -8.30
N ALA A 88 21.93 -16.94 -9.32
CA ALA A 88 20.58 -16.38 -9.31
C ALA A 88 19.57 -17.49 -9.59
N ILE A 89 18.41 -17.42 -8.93
CA ILE A 89 17.28 -18.30 -9.18
C ILE A 89 16.39 -17.64 -10.24
N SER A 90 16.02 -18.39 -11.28
CA SER A 90 15.11 -17.93 -12.33
C SER A 90 13.89 -18.84 -12.40
N GLY A 91 12.73 -18.30 -12.06
CA GLY A 91 11.46 -19.04 -11.95
C GLY A 91 10.60 -18.51 -10.80
N ASP A 92 9.46 -19.19 -10.59
CA ASP A 92 8.60 -19.07 -9.41
C ASP A 92 8.89 -20.18 -8.39
#